data_AF-A0A923XQ75-F1
#
_entry.id   AF-A0A923XQ75-F1
#
_cell.length_a   1.000
_cell.length_b   1.000
_cell.length_c   1.000
_cell.angle_alpha   90.00
_cell.angle_beta   90.00
_cell.angle_gamma   90.00
#
_symmetry.space_group_name_H-M   'P 1'
#
loop_
_entity.id
_entity.type
_entity.pdbx_description
1 polymer ?
#
loop_
_entity_poly.entity_id
_entity_poly.type
_entity_poly.pdbx_seq_one_letter_code
_entity_poly.pdbx_strand_id
1 'polypeptide(L)'
;MNKKLSLTLIALLIGVNISLETKAANNNTKALVSLHNMPTNNSLEKFFDNRQIKLIDDYQNSFNKIKTAKDLNLVYKRSEVLATDLNKKLITISNPNIDDFKWLKQYLSGLSLSYGAEAQSIYLTTNYKDFIKKSQLTHEVSDDMFLNLMINAFGDSGRVYPSWFVMTWDYGGYSDLGNDKHFHILEKINKTMLSSPEFKDQIMEVRRLLINDIVTSNNYGYPSKNVIREIKKIISNKFIKPTEKMLLEKRINEIKSGQQKFQFNCVKAKCSYG
;
A
#
# COMPACT_ATOMS: atom_id res chain seq x y z
N MET A 1 13.22 28.89 -3.51
CA MET A 1 13.04 27.80 -4.49
C MET A 1 12.27 26.66 -3.84
N ASN A 2 10.99 26.54 -4.18
CA ASN A 2 10.04 25.58 -3.61
C ASN A 2 10.35 24.14 -4.05
N LYS A 3 10.67 23.26 -3.09
CA LYS A 3 10.70 21.80 -3.30
C LYS A 3 9.34 21.22 -2.92
N LYS A 4 8.63 20.69 -3.93
CA LYS A 4 7.47 19.81 -3.76
C LYS A 4 7.93 18.54 -3.03
N LEU A 5 7.49 18.34 -1.79
CA LEU A 5 7.54 17.05 -1.12
C LEU A 5 6.45 16.14 -1.69
N SER A 6 6.89 15.02 -2.28
CA SER A 6 6.03 13.96 -2.79
C SER A 6 5.43 13.17 -1.62
N LEU A 7 4.12 12.98 -1.67
CA LEU A 7 3.33 12.18 -0.73
C LEU A 7 3.82 10.74 -0.70
N THR A 8 4.61 10.37 0.31
CA THR A 8 4.69 8.99 0.81
C THR A 8 5.07 8.99 2.28
N LEU A 9 4.18 9.57 3.09
CA LEU A 9 4.35 9.66 4.54
C LEU A 9 3.01 9.43 5.27
N ILE A 10 2.29 8.35 4.93
CA ILE A 10 1.07 7.95 5.66
C ILE A 10 1.30 6.71 6.55
N ALA A 11 2.38 5.96 6.36
CA ALA A 11 2.67 4.77 7.19
C ALA A 11 3.60 5.02 8.40
N LEU A 12 3.94 6.28 8.74
CA LEU A 12 4.94 6.57 9.79
C LEU A 12 4.57 7.71 10.77
N LEU A 13 3.29 8.09 10.84
CA LEU A 13 2.80 9.16 11.72
C LEU A 13 1.59 8.76 12.59
N ILE A 14 1.52 7.50 13.02
CA ILE A 14 0.64 7.10 14.13
C ILE A 14 1.49 7.04 15.39
N GLY A 15 1.86 8.23 15.85
CA GLY A 15 2.60 8.46 17.09
C GLY A 15 2.20 9.84 17.61
N VAL A 16 0.91 10.02 17.90
CA VAL A 16 0.39 11.24 18.52
C VAL A 16 -0.17 10.85 19.89
N ASN A 17 0.49 11.34 20.93
CA ASN A 17 -0.05 11.43 22.28
C ASN A 17 -1.34 12.25 22.23
N ILE A 18 -2.47 11.63 22.56
CA ILE A 18 -3.75 12.32 22.76
C ILE A 18 -3.88 12.60 24.26
N SER A 19 -3.70 13.86 24.67
CA SER A 19 -4.33 14.35 25.90
C SER A 19 -5.79 14.67 25.59
N LEU A 20 -6.67 14.11 26.42
CA LEU A 20 -8.12 14.22 26.39
C LEU A 20 -8.60 15.67 26.38
N GLU A 21 -9.47 16.03 25.42
CA GLU A 21 -10.64 16.87 25.68
C GLU A 21 -11.85 16.35 24.89
N THR A 22 -12.74 15.69 25.61
CA THR A 22 -14.04 15.20 25.18
C THR A 22 -15.07 16.32 25.19
N LYS A 23 -15.69 16.64 24.04
CA LYS A 23 -17.10 17.08 23.89
C LYS A 23 -17.44 17.49 22.45
N ALA A 24 -17.56 16.52 21.54
CA ALA A 24 -18.24 16.74 20.24
C ALA A 24 -18.82 15.47 19.57
N ALA A 25 -18.72 14.29 20.20
CA ALA A 25 -18.91 13.01 19.50
C ALA A 25 -20.36 12.49 19.37
N ASN A 26 -21.38 13.22 19.86
CA ASN A 26 -22.71 12.60 20.08
C ASN A 26 -23.75 12.80 18.94
N ASN A 27 -23.43 13.57 17.89
CA ASN A 27 -24.39 13.87 16.82
C ASN A 27 -24.19 13.07 15.52
N ASN A 28 -23.02 12.44 15.31
CA ASN A 28 -22.73 11.70 14.07
C ASN A 28 -23.23 10.25 14.07
N THR A 29 -23.50 9.66 15.24
CA THR A 29 -23.84 8.24 15.38
C THR A 29 -25.28 7.92 15.01
N LYS A 30 -26.22 8.87 15.14
CA LYS A 30 -27.65 8.65 14.83
C LYS A 30 -27.97 8.70 13.33
N ALA A 31 -27.09 9.25 12.48
CA ALA A 31 -27.33 9.36 11.05
C ALA A 31 -26.99 8.06 10.27
N LEU A 32 -26.17 7.17 10.83
CA LEU A 32 -25.65 5.98 10.14
C LEU A 32 -26.64 4.80 10.10
N VAL A 33 -27.63 4.77 11.00
CA VAL A 33 -28.51 3.59 11.21
C VAL A 33 -29.59 3.40 10.12
N SER A 34 -29.65 4.23 9.06
CA SER A 34 -30.70 4.12 8.02
C SER A 34 -30.23 3.89 6.57
N LEU A 35 -28.96 3.58 6.35
CA LEU A 35 -28.41 3.46 4.98
C LEU A 35 -28.68 2.11 4.29
N HIS A 36 -29.26 1.13 4.99
CA HIS A 36 -29.35 -0.25 4.51
C HIS A 36 -30.31 -0.48 3.33
N ASN A 37 -31.08 0.53 2.87
CA ASN A 37 -32.10 0.38 1.82
C ASN A 37 -32.29 1.58 0.86
N MET A 38 -31.32 2.49 0.71
CA MET A 38 -31.53 3.70 -0.11
C MET A 38 -31.05 3.59 -1.57
N PRO A 39 -31.81 4.16 -2.54
CA PRO A 39 -31.37 4.27 -3.92
C PRO A 39 -30.12 5.17 -4.00
N THR A 40 -29.06 4.51 -4.41
CA THR A 40 -27.70 4.92 -4.81
C THR A 40 -27.32 6.41 -4.70
N ASN A 41 -28.00 7.36 -5.38
CA ASN A 41 -27.62 8.78 -5.34
C ASN A 41 -27.84 9.47 -3.97
N ASN A 42 -28.90 9.11 -3.24
CA ASN A 42 -29.17 9.71 -1.92
C ASN A 42 -28.12 9.32 -0.86
N SER A 43 -27.41 8.21 -1.05
CA SER A 43 -26.40 7.73 -0.11
C SER A 43 -25.08 8.49 -0.24
N LEU A 44 -24.69 8.87 -1.47
CA LEU A 44 -23.50 9.69 -1.73
C LEU A 44 -23.65 11.09 -1.12
N GLU A 45 -24.76 11.78 -1.37
CA GLU A 45 -25.02 13.14 -0.87
C GLU A 45 -25.10 13.22 0.66
N LYS A 46 -25.57 12.15 1.31
CA LYS A 46 -25.58 12.05 2.77
C LYS A 46 -24.18 11.87 3.36
N PHE A 47 -23.31 11.15 2.65
CA PHE A 47 -22.03 10.72 3.19
C PHE A 47 -20.83 11.51 2.67
N PHE A 48 -20.90 12.21 1.54
CA PHE A 48 -19.77 12.93 0.95
C PHE A 48 -20.16 14.34 0.56
N ASP A 49 -19.18 15.25 0.55
CA ASP A 49 -19.39 16.61 0.05
C ASP A 49 -19.44 16.64 -1.49
N ASN A 50 -19.95 17.73 -2.07
CA ASN A 50 -20.09 17.87 -3.54
C ASN A 50 -18.76 17.72 -4.29
N ARG A 51 -17.62 18.10 -3.67
CA ARG A 51 -16.30 17.94 -4.29
C ARG A 51 -15.93 16.45 -4.33
N GLN A 52 -16.16 15.71 -3.26
CA GLN A 52 -15.93 14.27 -3.20
C GLN A 52 -16.82 13.50 -4.16
N ILE A 53 -18.10 13.83 -4.25
CA ILE A 53 -19.04 13.22 -5.20
C ILE A 53 -18.54 13.43 -6.63
N LYS A 54 -18.15 14.67 -6.98
CA LYS A 54 -17.57 14.95 -8.29
C LYS A 54 -16.29 14.12 -8.56
N LEU A 55 -15.41 13.97 -7.56
CA LEU A 55 -14.22 13.13 -7.72
C LEU A 55 -14.56 11.66 -7.96
N ILE A 56 -15.60 11.14 -7.30
CA ILE A 56 -16.11 9.79 -7.51
C ILE A 56 -16.65 9.64 -8.95
N ASP A 57 -17.48 10.57 -9.41
CA ASP A 57 -18.05 10.55 -10.76
C ASP A 57 -16.95 10.65 -11.84
N ASP A 58 -16.02 11.59 -11.69
CA ASP A 58 -14.88 11.78 -12.60
C ASP A 58 -14.02 10.51 -12.66
N TYR A 59 -13.77 9.87 -11.51
CA TYR A 59 -13.04 8.61 -11.41
C TYR A 59 -13.77 7.48 -12.13
N GLN A 60 -15.05 7.25 -11.82
CA GLN A 60 -15.83 6.16 -12.40
C GLN A 60 -15.95 6.30 -13.92
N ASN A 61 -16.20 7.52 -14.39
CA ASN A 61 -16.21 7.82 -15.82
C ASN A 61 -14.87 7.52 -16.49
N SER A 62 -13.75 7.82 -15.82
CA SER A 62 -12.42 7.55 -16.34
C SER A 62 -12.11 6.05 -16.35
N PHE A 63 -12.47 5.33 -15.28
CA PHE A 63 -12.29 3.89 -15.15
C PHE A 63 -13.05 3.12 -16.23
N ASN A 64 -14.26 3.57 -16.57
CA ASN A 64 -15.06 2.97 -17.64
C ASN A 64 -14.51 3.25 -19.04
N LYS A 65 -13.69 4.29 -19.21
CA LYS A 65 -13.12 4.71 -20.49
C LYS A 65 -11.67 4.23 -20.72
N ILE A 66 -11.11 3.40 -19.82
CA ILE A 66 -9.77 2.82 -20.02
C ILE A 66 -9.75 2.03 -21.32
N LYS A 67 -8.84 2.40 -22.23
CA LYS A 67 -8.60 1.71 -23.51
C LYS A 67 -7.11 1.47 -23.80
N THR A 68 -6.23 2.15 -23.09
CA THR A 68 -4.78 2.08 -23.27
C THR A 68 -4.07 1.95 -21.91
N ALA A 69 -2.82 1.51 -21.92
CA ALA A 69 -1.98 1.46 -20.72
C ALA A 69 -1.81 2.86 -20.10
N LYS A 70 -1.77 3.91 -20.93
CA LYS A 70 -1.70 5.31 -20.47
C LYS A 70 -2.97 5.73 -19.73
N ASP A 71 -4.15 5.34 -20.22
CA ASP A 71 -5.42 5.60 -19.54
C ASP A 71 -5.46 4.86 -18.21
N LEU A 72 -5.04 3.59 -18.20
CA LEU A 72 -4.98 2.78 -16.97
C LEU A 72 -4.08 3.43 -15.92
N ASN A 73 -2.89 3.87 -16.29
CA ASN A 73 -1.99 4.58 -15.39
C ASN A 73 -2.61 5.87 -14.82
N LEU A 74 -3.27 6.66 -15.68
CA LEU A 74 -3.94 7.88 -15.23
C LEU A 74 -5.05 7.56 -14.23
N VAL A 75 -5.85 6.53 -14.50
CA VAL A 75 -6.93 6.10 -13.59
C VAL A 75 -6.38 5.51 -12.31
N TYR A 76 -5.29 4.75 -12.36
CA TYR A 76 -4.59 4.23 -11.18
C TYR A 76 -4.10 5.37 -10.28
N LYS A 77 -3.42 6.38 -10.84
CA LYS A 77 -3.00 7.56 -10.06
C LYS A 77 -4.20 8.29 -9.44
N ARG A 78 -5.31 8.39 -10.18
CA ARG A 78 -6.56 8.99 -9.68
C ARG A 78 -7.19 8.16 -8.56
N SER A 79 -7.13 6.83 -8.62
CA SER A 79 -7.66 5.99 -7.54
C SER A 79 -6.89 6.17 -6.23
N GLU A 80 -5.56 6.37 -6.28
CA GLU A 80 -4.76 6.63 -5.08
C GLU A 80 -5.15 7.98 -4.43
N VAL A 81 -5.33 9.02 -5.25
CA VAL A 81 -5.78 10.34 -4.78
C VAL A 81 -7.20 10.26 -4.21
N LEU A 82 -8.11 9.59 -4.92
CA LEU A 82 -9.50 9.42 -4.47
C LEU A 82 -9.55 8.63 -3.15
N ALA A 83 -8.88 7.48 -3.07
CA ALA A 83 -8.85 6.67 -1.86
C ALA A 83 -8.28 7.47 -0.68
N THR A 84 -7.19 8.21 -0.88
CA THR A 84 -6.61 9.08 0.16
C THR A 84 -7.61 10.12 0.66
N ASP A 85 -8.37 10.74 -0.25
CA ASP A 85 -9.33 11.76 0.10
C ASP A 85 -10.55 11.19 0.85
N LEU A 86 -11.14 10.10 0.34
CA LEU A 86 -12.30 9.46 0.95
C LEU A 86 -11.93 8.81 2.29
N ASN A 87 -10.72 8.26 2.43
CA ASN A 87 -10.25 7.66 3.67
C ASN A 87 -10.22 8.64 4.83
N LYS A 88 -9.97 9.95 4.60
CA LYS A 88 -10.04 10.97 5.67
C LYS A 88 -11.40 11.00 6.36
N LYS A 89 -12.47 10.63 5.66
CA LYS A 89 -13.82 10.54 6.21
C LYS A 89 -14.15 9.14 6.73
N LEU A 90 -13.72 8.10 6.03
CA LEU A 90 -14.00 6.71 6.43
C LEU A 90 -13.35 6.34 7.77
N ILE A 91 -12.14 6.84 8.05
CA ILE A 91 -11.42 6.54 9.30
C ILE A 91 -12.02 7.22 10.54
N THR A 92 -12.89 8.22 10.39
CA THR A 92 -13.50 8.93 11.54
C THR A 92 -14.77 8.26 12.03
N ILE A 93 -15.24 7.20 11.35
CA ILE A 93 -16.42 6.44 11.73
C ILE A 93 -16.04 5.51 12.87
N SER A 94 -16.67 5.69 14.04
CA SER A 94 -16.47 4.81 15.19
C SER A 94 -17.25 3.50 15.02
N ASN A 95 -16.61 2.36 15.31
CA ASN A 95 -17.18 1.01 15.21
C ASN A 95 -17.90 0.75 13.88
N PRO A 96 -17.22 0.94 12.74
CA PRO A 96 -17.86 0.86 11.44
C PRO A 96 -18.20 -0.59 11.07
N ASN A 97 -19.38 -0.83 10.49
CA ASN A 97 -19.71 -2.10 9.85
C ASN A 97 -19.54 -1.95 8.33
N ILE A 98 -18.64 -2.74 7.73
CA ILE A 98 -18.34 -2.69 6.28
C ILE A 98 -19.56 -2.94 5.41
N ASP A 99 -20.55 -3.68 5.92
CA ASP A 99 -21.76 -4.00 5.20
C ASP A 99 -22.63 -2.76 4.92
N ASP A 100 -22.57 -1.76 5.81
CA ASP A 100 -23.26 -0.47 5.63
C ASP A 100 -22.66 0.37 4.50
N PHE A 101 -21.47 0.00 4.03
CA PHE A 101 -20.73 0.71 2.98
C PHE A 101 -20.61 -0.10 1.68
N LYS A 102 -21.20 -1.29 1.59
CA LYS A 102 -21.16 -2.13 0.37
C LYS A 102 -21.65 -1.40 -0.88
N TRP A 103 -22.57 -0.46 -0.72
CA TRP A 103 -23.08 0.38 -1.81
C TRP A 103 -21.98 1.21 -2.49
N LEU A 104 -20.86 1.54 -1.82
CA LEU A 104 -19.73 2.26 -2.43
C LEU A 104 -19.10 1.49 -3.59
N LYS A 105 -19.18 0.16 -3.57
CA LYS A 105 -18.57 -0.71 -4.58
C LYS A 105 -19.10 -0.42 -5.99
N GLN A 106 -20.35 0.03 -6.12
CA GLN A 106 -20.93 0.36 -7.42
C GLN A 106 -20.33 1.62 -8.06
N TYR A 107 -19.68 2.47 -7.25
CA TYR A 107 -19.09 3.74 -7.67
C TYR A 107 -17.56 3.67 -7.75
N LEU A 108 -16.94 2.80 -6.96
CA LEU A 108 -15.50 2.75 -6.76
C LEU A 108 -14.88 1.49 -7.38
N SER A 109 -15.17 1.23 -8.65
CA SER A 109 -14.54 0.11 -9.39
C SER A 109 -13.03 0.24 -9.38
N GLY A 110 -12.28 -0.81 -9.04
CA GLY A 110 -10.82 -0.69 -8.85
C GLY A 110 -10.40 -0.35 -7.42
N LEU A 111 -11.35 -0.13 -6.50
CA LEU A 111 -11.09 0.03 -5.07
C LEU A 111 -11.90 -1.00 -4.26
N SER A 112 -11.35 -1.41 -3.12
CA SER A 112 -11.99 -2.29 -2.15
C SER A 112 -12.00 -1.68 -0.76
N LEU A 113 -13.11 -1.85 -0.05
CA LEU A 113 -13.19 -1.57 1.38
C LEU A 113 -12.48 -2.68 2.15
N SER A 114 -11.71 -2.30 3.16
CA SER A 114 -11.00 -3.19 4.06
C SER A 114 -11.06 -2.65 5.49
N TYR A 115 -10.98 -3.55 6.47
CA TYR A 115 -10.86 -3.20 7.88
C TYR A 115 -9.42 -2.84 8.23
N GLY A 116 -9.27 -1.77 9.04
CA GLY A 116 -8.02 -1.36 9.70
C GLY A 116 -7.55 -2.36 10.75
N ALA A 117 -6.44 -2.01 11.41
CA ALA A 117 -6.03 -2.69 12.63
C ALA A 117 -7.22 -2.78 13.59
N GLU A 118 -7.39 -3.96 14.19
CA GLU A 118 -8.47 -4.29 15.13
C GLU A 118 -9.90 -4.01 14.63
N ALA A 119 -10.12 -3.87 13.32
CA ALA A 119 -11.41 -3.50 12.72
C ALA A 119 -12.05 -2.20 13.25
N GLN A 120 -11.24 -1.30 13.82
CA GLN A 120 -11.71 -0.03 14.38
C GLN A 120 -11.98 1.05 13.32
N SER A 121 -11.50 0.84 12.10
CA SER A 121 -11.69 1.74 10.97
C SER A 121 -11.92 0.97 9.68
N ILE A 122 -12.55 1.63 8.71
CA ILE A 122 -12.63 1.16 7.33
C ILE A 122 -11.80 2.10 6.47
N TYR A 123 -11.12 1.55 5.48
CA TYR A 123 -10.43 2.31 4.47
C TYR A 123 -10.57 1.64 3.09
N LEU A 124 -10.37 2.45 2.07
CA LEU A 124 -10.28 2.06 0.67
C LEU A 124 -8.84 1.70 0.32
N THR A 125 -8.72 0.61 -0.41
CA THR A 125 -7.49 0.04 -0.96
C THR A 125 -7.66 -0.20 -2.45
N THR A 126 -6.56 -0.29 -3.19
CA THR A 126 -6.62 -0.68 -4.60
C THR A 126 -7.03 -2.14 -4.74
N ASN A 127 -8.02 -2.41 -5.58
CA ASN A 127 -8.38 -3.76 -6.01
C ASN A 127 -7.73 -4.06 -7.38
N TYR A 128 -6.53 -4.65 -7.36
CA TYR A 128 -5.79 -4.95 -8.59
C TYR A 128 -6.51 -5.94 -9.51
N LYS A 129 -7.38 -6.80 -8.97
CA LYS A 129 -8.19 -7.73 -9.79
C LYS A 129 -9.12 -6.99 -10.75
N ASP A 130 -9.69 -5.86 -10.33
CA ASP A 130 -10.56 -5.07 -11.19
C ASP A 130 -9.74 -4.31 -12.24
N PHE A 131 -8.54 -3.85 -11.89
CA PHE A 131 -7.60 -3.29 -12.87
C PHE A 131 -7.12 -4.35 -13.88
N ILE A 132 -6.90 -5.60 -13.49
CA ILE A 132 -6.55 -6.68 -14.43
C ILE A 132 -7.68 -6.93 -15.44
N LYS A 133 -8.93 -6.92 -14.99
CA LYS A 133 -10.07 -7.03 -15.92
C LYS A 133 -10.10 -5.87 -16.91
N LYS A 134 -9.61 -4.69 -16.53
CA LYS A 134 -9.51 -3.54 -17.42
C LYS A 134 -8.27 -3.60 -18.32
N SER A 135 -7.13 -4.10 -17.86
CA SER A 135 -5.93 -4.28 -18.70
C SER A 135 -6.20 -5.30 -19.81
N GLN A 136 -7.03 -6.32 -19.57
CA GLN A 136 -7.47 -7.24 -20.63
C GLN A 136 -8.23 -6.56 -21.79
N LEU A 137 -8.71 -5.33 -21.60
CA LEU A 137 -9.37 -4.53 -22.64
C LEU A 137 -8.41 -3.53 -23.31
N THR A 138 -7.20 -3.37 -22.78
CA THR A 138 -6.11 -2.66 -23.45
C THR A 138 -5.42 -3.63 -24.42
N HIS A 139 -4.62 -3.10 -25.33
CA HIS A 139 -3.87 -3.93 -26.30
C HIS A 139 -2.41 -4.11 -25.90
N GLU A 140 -1.99 -3.51 -24.79
CA GLU A 140 -0.60 -3.41 -24.38
C GLU A 140 -0.26 -4.44 -23.29
N VAL A 141 0.94 -5.03 -23.35
CA VAL A 141 1.41 -5.98 -22.31
C VAL A 141 1.97 -5.23 -21.09
N SER A 142 2.19 -3.92 -21.21
CA SER A 142 2.89 -3.10 -20.21
C SER A 142 2.10 -2.94 -18.91
N ASP A 143 0.77 -2.79 -18.99
CA ASP A 143 -0.09 -2.67 -17.81
C ASP A 143 -0.30 -4.02 -17.12
N ASP A 144 -0.38 -5.13 -17.85
CA ASP A 144 -0.39 -6.49 -17.30
C ASP A 144 0.87 -6.77 -16.47
N MET A 145 2.06 -6.43 -16.99
CA MET A 145 3.32 -6.59 -16.26
C MET A 145 3.37 -5.69 -15.01
N PHE A 146 2.82 -4.49 -15.10
CA PHE A 146 2.71 -3.58 -13.95
C PHE A 146 1.77 -4.13 -12.88
N LEU A 147 0.55 -4.52 -13.24
CA LEU A 147 -0.45 -5.04 -12.31
C LEU A 147 0.01 -6.34 -11.65
N ASN A 148 0.67 -7.22 -12.41
CA ASN A 148 1.29 -8.42 -11.85
C ASN A 148 2.38 -8.08 -10.82
N LEU A 149 3.22 -7.08 -11.08
CA LEU A 149 4.18 -6.61 -10.08
C LEU A 149 3.46 -6.10 -8.82
N MET A 150 2.41 -5.29 -8.98
CA MET A 150 1.67 -4.75 -7.85
C MET A 150 0.98 -5.83 -7.01
N ILE A 151 0.41 -6.87 -7.64
CA ILE A 151 -0.14 -8.03 -6.92
C ILE A 151 0.96 -8.80 -6.19
N ASN A 152 2.15 -8.96 -6.78
CA ASN A 152 3.26 -9.58 -6.07
C ASN A 152 3.72 -8.74 -4.88
N ALA A 153 3.67 -7.41 -5.00
CA ALA A 153 4.10 -6.50 -3.95
C ALA A 153 3.07 -6.30 -2.84
N PHE A 154 1.78 -6.24 -3.16
CA PHE A 154 0.72 -5.85 -2.22
C PHE A 154 -0.47 -6.82 -2.18
N GLY A 155 -0.43 -7.92 -2.92
CA GLY A 155 -1.56 -8.85 -3.06
C GLY A 155 -2.72 -8.27 -3.87
N ASP A 156 -3.74 -9.10 -4.12
CA ASP A 156 -4.86 -8.77 -5.01
C ASP A 156 -5.65 -7.51 -4.61
N SER A 157 -5.82 -7.29 -3.30
CA SER A 157 -6.63 -6.21 -2.74
C SER A 157 -5.80 -5.08 -2.11
N GLY A 158 -4.54 -4.91 -2.55
CA GLY A 158 -3.72 -3.76 -2.15
C GLY A 158 -3.54 -3.65 -0.64
N ARG A 159 -2.93 -4.69 -0.05
CA ARG A 159 -2.61 -4.73 1.37
C ARG A 159 -1.87 -3.46 1.78
N VAL A 160 -2.17 -2.99 2.99
CA VAL A 160 -1.48 -1.84 3.62
C VAL A 160 0.01 -2.10 3.74
N TYR A 161 0.39 -3.33 4.04
CA TYR A 161 1.77 -3.76 4.16
C TYR A 161 2.18 -4.55 2.92
N PRO A 162 3.41 -4.33 2.42
CA PRO A 162 3.92 -5.09 1.30
C PRO A 162 4.11 -6.57 1.67
N SER A 163 4.14 -7.44 0.66
CA SER A 163 4.19 -8.89 0.81
C SER A 163 5.48 -9.41 1.45
N TRP A 164 6.51 -8.56 1.53
CA TRP A 164 7.79 -8.82 2.18
C TRP A 164 7.87 -8.32 3.63
N PHE A 165 6.75 -7.83 4.19
CA PHE A 165 6.63 -7.50 5.59
C PHE A 165 5.52 -8.34 6.24
N VAL A 166 5.83 -8.96 7.38
CA VAL A 166 4.86 -9.73 8.15
C VAL A 166 4.50 -8.96 9.40
N MET A 167 3.27 -8.45 9.43
CA MET A 167 2.70 -7.85 10.63
C MET A 167 2.43 -8.93 11.68
N THR A 168 2.89 -8.70 12.91
CA THR A 168 2.73 -9.64 14.02
C THR A 168 1.87 -9.07 15.15
N TRP A 169 1.63 -7.75 15.14
CA TRP A 169 0.78 -6.99 16.05
C TRP A 169 0.52 -5.60 15.45
N ASP A 170 -0.28 -4.76 16.10
CA ASP A 170 -0.86 -3.55 15.49
C ASP A 170 0.16 -2.48 15.08
N TYR A 171 1.34 -2.46 15.71
CA TYR A 171 2.38 -1.46 15.46
C TYR A 171 3.69 -2.06 14.97
N GLY A 172 3.73 -3.35 14.64
CA GLY A 172 5.00 -3.94 14.23
C GLY A 172 4.95 -5.35 13.66
N GLY A 173 6.14 -5.77 13.26
CA GLY A 173 6.33 -6.94 12.44
C GLY A 173 7.79 -7.20 12.19
N TYR A 174 8.04 -8.07 11.23
CA TYR A 174 9.39 -8.35 10.76
C TYR A 174 9.45 -8.33 9.24
N SER A 175 10.64 -7.97 8.75
CA SER A 175 10.99 -8.14 7.35
C SER A 175 11.15 -9.62 7.05
N ASP A 176 10.57 -10.05 5.92
CA ASP A 176 10.69 -11.40 5.40
C ASP A 176 12.04 -11.63 4.68
N LEU A 177 13.00 -10.70 4.83
CA LEU A 177 14.33 -10.78 4.27
C LEU A 177 15.08 -12.01 4.82
N GLY A 178 15.68 -12.77 3.92
CA GLY A 178 16.36 -14.05 4.17
C GLY A 178 15.73 -15.25 3.45
N ASN A 179 14.55 -15.08 2.83
CA ASN A 179 13.86 -16.12 2.07
C ASN A 179 13.84 -15.93 0.55
N ASP A 180 14.65 -15.01 0.03
CA ASP A 180 14.76 -14.64 -1.39
C ASP A 180 13.57 -13.84 -1.97
N LYS A 181 12.55 -13.47 -1.16
CA LYS A 181 11.41 -12.68 -1.63
C LYS A 181 11.82 -11.28 -2.10
N HIS A 182 12.68 -10.58 -1.37
CA HIS A 182 13.16 -9.25 -1.78
C HIS A 182 13.92 -9.32 -3.10
N PHE A 183 14.78 -10.32 -3.24
CA PHE A 183 15.49 -10.58 -4.49
C PHE A 183 14.53 -10.80 -5.67
N HIS A 184 13.54 -11.68 -5.51
CA HIS A 184 12.60 -12.00 -6.58
C HIS A 184 11.73 -10.81 -6.99
N ILE A 185 11.31 -9.98 -6.03
CA ILE A 185 10.54 -8.78 -6.33
C ILE A 185 11.41 -7.73 -7.01
N LEU A 186 12.67 -7.53 -6.59
CA LEU A 186 13.60 -6.64 -7.28
C LEU A 186 13.88 -7.06 -8.73
N GLU A 187 13.98 -8.36 -8.97
CA GLU A 187 14.12 -8.89 -10.33
C GLU A 187 12.89 -8.56 -11.18
N LYS A 188 11.67 -8.77 -10.64
CA LYS A 188 10.42 -8.40 -11.31
C LYS A 188 10.34 -6.90 -11.58
N ILE A 189 10.66 -6.06 -10.59
CA ILE A 189 10.75 -4.61 -10.75
C ILE A 189 11.63 -4.22 -11.94
N ASN A 190 12.82 -4.83 -12.04
CA ASN A 190 13.74 -4.52 -13.13
C ASN A 190 13.16 -4.90 -14.50
N LYS A 191 12.54 -6.08 -14.61
CA LYS A 191 11.88 -6.53 -15.85
C LYS A 191 10.71 -5.58 -16.21
N THR A 192 9.84 -5.28 -15.25
CA THR A 192 8.68 -4.41 -15.45
C THR A 192 9.08 -2.97 -15.80
N MET A 193 10.13 -2.40 -15.18
CA MET A 193 10.59 -1.03 -15.52
C MET A 193 10.95 -0.86 -17.00
N LEU A 194 11.49 -1.90 -17.64
CA LEU A 194 11.89 -1.85 -19.05
C LEU A 194 10.67 -1.95 -19.99
N SER A 195 9.66 -2.70 -19.58
CA SER A 195 8.46 -2.99 -20.40
C SER A 195 7.28 -2.06 -20.14
N SER A 196 7.29 -1.31 -19.04
CA SER A 196 6.15 -0.51 -18.57
C SER A 196 6.52 0.95 -18.25
N PRO A 197 7.06 1.72 -19.21
CA PRO A 197 7.56 3.08 -18.96
C PRO A 197 6.48 4.05 -18.45
N GLU A 198 5.21 3.83 -18.79
CA GLU A 198 4.08 4.63 -18.31
C GLU A 198 3.95 4.58 -16.78
N PHE A 199 4.29 3.45 -16.18
CA PHE A 199 4.15 3.17 -14.74
C PHE A 199 5.45 3.36 -13.96
N LYS A 200 6.45 4.01 -14.56
CA LYS A 200 7.80 4.13 -14.01
C LYS A 200 7.81 4.69 -12.58
N ASP A 201 6.99 5.70 -12.30
CA ASP A 201 6.96 6.34 -10.97
C ASP A 201 6.51 5.35 -9.89
N GLN A 202 5.45 4.59 -10.16
CA GLN A 202 4.90 3.60 -9.24
C GLN A 202 5.85 2.42 -9.06
N ILE A 203 6.44 1.92 -10.15
CA ILE A 203 7.42 0.83 -10.07
C ILE A 203 8.65 1.26 -9.25
N MET A 204 9.12 2.50 -9.44
CA MET A 204 10.20 3.08 -8.66
C MET A 204 9.83 3.23 -7.18
N GLU A 205 8.56 3.50 -6.88
CA GLU A 205 8.07 3.56 -5.50
C GLU A 205 8.10 2.18 -4.84
N VAL A 206 7.64 1.11 -5.51
CA VAL A 206 7.78 -0.27 -5.01
C VAL A 206 9.24 -0.61 -4.73
N ARG A 207 10.15 -0.22 -5.64
CA ARG A 207 11.60 -0.41 -5.44
C ARG A 207 12.10 0.32 -4.21
N ARG A 208 11.71 1.58 -4.03
CA ARG A 208 12.11 2.41 -2.90
C ARG A 208 11.65 1.77 -1.58
N LEU A 209 10.40 1.32 -1.50
CA LEU A 209 9.86 0.64 -0.32
C LEU A 209 10.62 -0.65 0.01
N LEU A 210 10.95 -1.45 -1.00
CA LEU A 210 11.67 -2.70 -0.81
C LEU A 210 13.12 -2.48 -0.37
N ILE A 211 13.84 -1.55 -1.00
CA ILE A 211 15.20 -1.18 -0.56
C ILE A 211 15.16 -0.58 0.84
N ASN A 212 14.17 0.27 1.15
CA ASN A 212 14.00 0.86 2.46
C ASN A 212 13.79 -0.20 3.54
N ASP A 213 12.99 -1.22 3.26
CA ASP A 213 12.77 -2.34 4.17
C ASP A 213 14.10 -3.06 4.50
N ILE A 214 14.96 -3.31 3.51
CA ILE A 214 16.26 -3.96 3.75
C ILE A 214 17.16 -3.09 4.64
N VAL A 215 17.24 -1.78 4.36
CA VAL A 215 18.20 -0.89 5.02
C VAL A 215 17.73 -0.42 6.40
N THR A 216 16.44 -0.46 6.70
CA THR A 216 15.89 0.05 7.97
C THR A 216 15.34 -1.02 8.92
N SER A 217 15.00 -2.23 8.45
CA SER A 217 14.36 -3.25 9.30
C SER A 217 15.28 -3.84 10.34
N ASN A 218 14.95 -3.74 11.63
CA ASN A 218 15.78 -4.36 12.69
C ASN A 218 15.28 -5.74 13.14
N ASN A 219 14.09 -6.14 12.68
CA ASN A 219 13.48 -7.43 12.99
C ASN A 219 13.37 -8.25 11.71
N TYR A 220 13.95 -9.44 11.71
CA TYR A 220 13.99 -10.34 10.56
C TYR A 220 13.38 -11.69 10.89
N GLY A 221 12.56 -12.20 9.96
CA GLY A 221 11.93 -13.52 10.09
C GLY A 221 12.93 -14.68 10.16
N TYR A 222 14.10 -14.52 9.54
CA TYR A 222 15.08 -15.59 9.30
C TYR A 222 16.42 -15.35 10.02
N PRO A 223 17.30 -16.37 10.13
CA PRO A 223 18.63 -16.20 10.69
C PRO A 223 19.47 -15.16 9.95
N SER A 224 20.37 -14.48 10.66
CA SER A 224 21.29 -13.47 10.09
C SER A 224 22.08 -13.99 8.88
N LYS A 225 22.51 -15.26 8.89
CA LYS A 225 23.19 -15.90 7.75
C LYS A 225 22.34 -15.86 6.47
N ASN A 226 21.03 -16.09 6.59
CA ASN A 226 20.11 -16.09 5.46
C ASN A 226 19.85 -14.66 4.96
N VAL A 227 19.66 -13.73 5.89
CA VAL A 227 19.53 -12.29 5.60
C VAL A 227 20.75 -11.80 4.78
N ILE A 228 21.96 -12.03 5.29
CA ILE A 228 23.20 -11.63 4.61
C ILE A 228 23.33 -12.33 3.25
N ARG A 229 22.98 -13.62 3.16
CA ARG A 229 23.03 -14.38 1.90
C ARG A 229 22.14 -13.72 0.84
N GLU A 230 20.92 -13.35 1.19
CA GLU A 230 20.01 -12.69 0.26
C GLU A 230 20.52 -11.30 -0.14
N ILE A 231 20.98 -10.48 0.82
CA ILE A 231 21.54 -9.14 0.49
C ILE A 231 22.73 -9.26 -0.48
N LYS A 232 23.63 -10.23 -0.25
CA LYS A 232 24.75 -10.50 -1.18
C LYS A 232 24.26 -10.91 -2.57
N LYS A 233 23.23 -11.77 -2.63
CA LYS A 233 22.59 -12.17 -3.90
C LYS A 233 22.01 -10.95 -4.62
N ILE A 234 21.39 -10.02 -3.89
CA ILE A 234 20.89 -8.77 -4.46
C ILE A 234 22.05 -7.93 -5.02
N ILE A 235 23.10 -7.69 -4.23
CA ILE A 235 24.28 -6.90 -4.62
C ILE A 235 25.00 -7.45 -5.86
N SER A 236 25.02 -8.77 -6.06
CA SER A 236 25.72 -9.39 -7.20
C SER A 236 25.02 -9.17 -8.54
N ASN A 237 23.83 -8.56 -8.56
CA ASN A 237 23.05 -8.36 -9.77
C ASN A 237 23.20 -6.97 -10.38
N LYS A 238 23.23 -6.91 -11.72
CA LYS A 238 23.43 -5.67 -12.50
C LYS A 238 22.28 -4.66 -12.38
N PHE A 239 21.11 -5.09 -11.93
CA PHE A 239 19.95 -4.21 -11.76
C PHE A 239 20.02 -3.35 -10.49
N ILE A 240 21.03 -3.51 -9.64
CA ILE A 240 21.23 -2.70 -8.43
C ILE A 240 22.08 -1.47 -8.77
N LYS A 241 21.61 -0.29 -8.35
CA LYS A 241 22.34 0.97 -8.56
C LYS A 241 23.54 1.04 -7.62
N PRO A 242 24.63 1.73 -8.00
CA PRO A 242 25.80 1.88 -7.13
C PRO A 242 25.47 2.43 -5.74
N THR A 243 24.55 3.40 -5.64
CA THR A 243 24.12 3.98 -4.36
C THR A 243 23.37 2.97 -3.49
N GLU A 244 22.49 2.16 -4.07
CA GLU A 244 21.80 1.08 -3.37
C GLU A 244 22.79 0.01 -2.92
N LYS A 245 23.74 -0.38 -3.78
CA LYS A 245 24.80 -1.32 -3.44
C LYS A 245 25.58 -0.88 -2.19
N MET A 246 25.99 0.38 -2.12
CA MET A 246 26.68 0.93 -0.93
C MET A 246 25.83 0.83 0.34
N LEU A 247 24.53 1.13 0.26
CA LEU A 247 23.61 1.01 1.40
C LEU A 247 23.46 -0.45 1.86
N LEU A 248 23.35 -1.38 0.91
CA LEU A 248 23.23 -2.81 1.19
C LEU A 248 24.53 -3.41 1.77
N GLU A 249 25.70 -2.97 1.29
CA GLU A 249 27.00 -3.35 1.84
C GLU A 249 27.17 -2.84 3.27
N LYS A 250 26.80 -1.57 3.52
CA LYS A 250 26.74 -1.01 4.88
C LYS A 250 25.83 -1.86 5.78
N ARG A 251 24.65 -2.24 5.29
CA ARG A 251 23.71 -3.07 6.06
C ARG A 251 24.30 -4.43 6.45
N ILE A 252 25.02 -5.09 5.55
CA ILE A 252 25.74 -6.34 5.87
C ILE A 252 26.74 -6.11 7.00
N ASN A 253 27.48 -5.01 6.98
CA ASN A 253 28.49 -4.70 8.00
C ASN A 253 27.85 -4.42 9.36
N GLU A 254 26.74 -3.68 9.41
CA GLU A 254 25.97 -3.47 10.64
C GLU A 254 25.49 -4.79 11.25
N ILE A 255 24.91 -5.68 10.43
CA ILE A 255 24.43 -7.00 10.90
C ILE A 255 25.58 -7.83 11.47
N LYS A 256 26.76 -7.80 10.85
CA LYS A 256 27.94 -8.55 11.31
C LYS A 256 28.58 -7.97 12.57
N SER A 257 28.61 -6.63 12.68
CA SER A 257 29.25 -5.96 13.81
C SER A 257 28.42 -6.04 15.09
N GLY A 258 27.12 -6.30 14.97
CA GLY A 258 26.19 -6.31 16.12
C GLY A 258 25.99 -4.93 16.74
N GLN A 259 26.35 -3.85 16.03
CA GLN A 259 26.24 -2.47 16.54
C GLN A 259 24.80 -2.01 16.77
N GLN A 260 23.83 -2.59 16.05
CA GLN A 260 22.40 -2.37 16.29
C GLN A 260 21.79 -3.60 16.94
N LYS A 261 20.74 -3.38 17.75
CA LYS A 261 19.92 -4.46 18.31
C LYS A 261 19.07 -5.10 17.21
N PHE A 262 19.70 -5.97 16.43
CA PHE A 262 19.01 -6.81 15.45
C PHE A 262 18.35 -8.00 16.13
N GLN A 263 17.17 -8.34 15.65
CA GLN A 263 16.47 -9.56 16.04
C GLN A 263 16.27 -10.44 14.82
N PHE A 264 16.54 -11.73 14.99
CA PHE A 264 16.48 -12.73 13.94
C PHE A 264 15.61 -13.90 14.38
N ASN A 265 15.14 -14.69 13.42
CA ASN A 265 14.26 -15.83 13.66
C ASN A 265 12.86 -15.44 14.20
N CYS A 266 12.35 -14.26 13.89
CA CYS A 266 11.03 -13.80 14.35
C CYS A 266 9.86 -14.67 13.88
N VAL A 267 10.07 -15.55 12.88
CA VAL A 267 9.08 -16.56 12.48
C VAL A 267 8.88 -17.62 13.58
N LYS A 268 9.94 -17.96 14.33
CA LYS A 268 9.94 -19.04 15.35
C LYS A 268 9.97 -18.52 16.78
N ALA A 269 10.54 -17.35 17.00
CA ALA A 269 10.70 -16.73 18.31
C ALA A 269 9.86 -15.47 18.41
N LYS A 270 9.42 -15.13 19.63
CA LYS A 270 8.84 -13.82 19.92
C LYS A 270 9.97 -12.78 19.88
N CYS A 271 10.08 -12.08 18.76
CA CYS A 271 10.90 -10.87 18.68
C CYS A 271 10.29 -9.79 19.60
N SER A 272 11.12 -9.00 20.28
CA SER A 272 10.67 -7.83 21.02
C SER A 272 10.47 -6.71 20.01
N TYR A 273 9.26 -6.18 19.92
CA TYR A 273 8.90 -5.23 18.87
C TYR A 273 8.99 -3.76 19.31
N GLY A 274 9.66 -3.49 20.42
CA GLY A 274 9.67 -2.21 21.12
C GLY A 274 9.60 -2.48 22.61
#